data_AF-A0A832FUJ5-F1
#
_entry.id   AF-A0A832FUJ5-F1
#
_cell.length_a   1.000
_cell.length_b   1.000
_cell.length_c   1.000
_cell.angle_alpha   90.00
_cell.angle_beta   90.00
_cell.angle_gamma   90.00
#
_symmetry.space_group_name_H-M   'P 1'
#
loop_
_entity.id
_entity.type
_entity.pdbx_description
1 polymer ?
#
loop_
_entity_poly.entity_id
_entity_poly.type
_entity_poly.pdbx_seq_one_letter_code
_entity_poly.pdbx_strand_id
1 'polypeptide(L)'
;MFELYSHPLPSIRWLVCRNDAGEEIPAGAVLHINGVTFVEGHSVLTVTKPGSAWQRRYAVCGPWPIPAGAYGSCTLDGPVWAWCDPQTTPQPGQSWGVKPGEWRLFPHRPGFTVLGGLVHQRVLVLPQMVDQLLGKTDGTLGKGASGMVSLWFGPAGSETDSSLDVIAWNRFATVAAGRWVGLVWIQGAWYLNAAEC
;
A
#
# COMPACT_ATOMS: atom_id res chain seq x y z
N MET A 1 -7.71 -44.35 12.42
CA MET A 1 -6.59 -43.82 11.62
C MET A 1 -7.04 -42.45 11.13
N PHE A 2 -6.59 -41.37 11.78
CA PHE A 2 -6.96 -40.00 11.40
C PHE A 2 -5.99 -39.52 10.33
N GLU A 3 -6.51 -39.28 9.14
CA GLU A 3 -5.78 -38.71 8.02
C GLU A 3 -5.49 -37.24 8.35
N LEU A 4 -4.21 -36.90 8.53
CA LEU A 4 -3.76 -35.53 8.71
C LEU A 4 -3.95 -34.81 7.37
N TYR A 5 -5.11 -34.18 7.17
CA TYR A 5 -5.30 -33.20 6.10
C TYR A 5 -4.24 -32.10 6.29
N SER A 6 -3.20 -32.11 5.45
CA SER A 6 -2.33 -30.95 5.28
C SER A 6 -3.23 -29.79 4.90
N HIS A 7 -3.42 -28.83 5.82
CA HIS A 7 -4.36 -27.74 5.62
C HIS A 7 -4.01 -27.04 4.30
N PRO A 8 -4.91 -27.01 3.30
CA PRO A 8 -4.60 -26.51 1.95
C PRO A 8 -4.46 -24.99 1.88
N LEU A 9 -4.48 -24.31 3.03
CA LEU A 9 -4.29 -22.87 3.07
C LEU A 9 -2.80 -22.58 3.18
N PRO A 10 -2.22 -21.79 2.25
CA PRO A 10 -0.83 -21.39 2.35
C PRO A 10 -0.61 -20.70 3.69
N SER A 11 0.36 -21.18 4.45
CA SER A 11 0.78 -20.56 5.70
C SER A 11 1.25 -19.14 5.40
N ILE A 12 0.80 -18.17 6.21
CA ILE A 12 1.23 -16.77 6.08
C ILE A 12 2.74 -16.73 6.32
N ARG A 13 3.49 -16.24 5.34
CA ARG A 13 4.93 -16.09 5.46
C ARG A 13 5.25 -14.80 6.22
N TRP A 14 5.76 -14.98 7.43
CA TRP A 14 6.29 -13.89 8.22
C TRP A 14 7.74 -13.59 7.83
N LEU A 15 8.02 -12.34 7.55
CA LEU A 15 9.33 -11.82 7.21
C LEU A 15 9.87 -11.01 8.39
N VAL A 16 11.17 -11.10 8.63
CA VAL A 16 11.85 -10.27 9.63
C VAL A 16 11.94 -8.84 9.09
N CYS A 17 11.55 -7.87 9.93
CA CYS A 17 11.69 -6.46 9.62
C CYS A 17 12.35 -5.68 10.75
N ARG A 18 12.96 -4.54 10.41
CA ARG A 18 13.51 -3.55 11.33
C ARG A 18 12.69 -2.27 11.22
N ASN A 19 12.30 -1.73 12.37
CA ASN A 19 11.57 -0.47 12.46
C ASN A 19 12.52 0.73 12.33
N ASP A 20 12.46 1.42 11.20
CA ASP A 20 13.21 2.66 10.92
C ASP A 20 12.30 3.91 10.94
N ALA A 21 11.10 3.83 11.50
CA ALA A 21 10.15 4.94 11.54
C ALA A 21 10.46 6.00 12.60
N GLY A 22 11.36 5.72 13.56
CA GLY A 22 11.66 6.63 14.69
C GLY A 22 10.59 6.67 15.80
N GLU A 23 9.50 5.93 15.64
CA GLU A 23 8.42 5.74 16.62
C GLU A 23 8.05 4.25 16.72
N GLU A 24 7.28 3.87 17.74
CA GLU A 24 6.77 2.50 17.85
C GLU A 24 5.79 2.19 16.70
N ILE A 25 5.96 1.02 16.07
CA ILE A 25 5.00 0.47 15.09
C ILE A 25 3.98 -0.37 15.85
N PRO A 26 2.69 -0.03 15.81
CA PRO A 26 1.69 -0.82 16.52
C PRO A 26 1.37 -2.14 15.82
N ALA A 27 0.89 -3.11 16.60
CA ALA A 27 0.51 -4.42 16.07
C ALA A 27 -0.64 -4.31 15.05
N GLY A 28 -0.45 -4.95 13.89
CA GLY A 28 -1.34 -4.85 12.73
C GLY A 28 -1.22 -3.56 11.92
N ALA A 29 -0.27 -2.67 12.23
CA ALA A 29 -0.04 -1.45 11.43
C ALA A 29 0.32 -1.77 9.98
N VAL A 30 -0.08 -0.89 9.05
CA VAL A 30 0.33 -0.97 7.64
C VAL A 30 1.68 -0.31 7.45
N LEU A 31 2.57 -0.98 6.74
CA LEU A 31 3.99 -0.66 6.68
C LEU A 31 4.42 -0.33 5.26
N HIS A 32 5.19 0.75 5.13
CA HIS A 32 5.95 1.06 3.93
C HIS A 32 7.29 0.34 3.99
N ILE A 33 7.65 -0.41 2.94
CA ILE A 33 8.94 -1.09 2.87
C ILE A 33 9.94 -0.12 2.25
N ASN A 34 10.85 0.40 3.05
CA ASN A 34 11.85 1.37 2.58
C ASN A 34 13.05 0.70 1.89
N GLY A 35 13.28 -0.60 2.14
CA GLY A 35 14.42 -1.31 1.60
C GLY A 35 14.67 -2.66 2.23
N VAL A 36 15.85 -3.21 1.94
CA VAL A 36 16.35 -4.47 2.48
C VAL A 36 17.78 -4.24 2.97
N THR A 37 18.06 -4.69 4.18
CA THR A 37 19.41 -4.69 4.78
C THR A 37 19.85 -6.11 5.07
N PHE A 38 21.16 -6.33 5.17
CA PHE A 38 21.71 -7.63 5.55
C PHE A 38 22.27 -7.54 6.96
N VAL A 39 21.78 -8.40 7.85
CA VAL A 39 22.23 -8.51 9.24
C VAL A 39 22.65 -9.96 9.43
N GLU A 40 23.93 -10.19 9.74
CA GLU A 40 24.49 -11.53 9.96
C GLU A 40 24.19 -12.52 8.81
N GLY A 41 24.15 -12.03 7.56
CA GLY A 41 23.88 -12.85 6.38
C GLY A 41 22.39 -13.09 6.07
N HIS A 42 21.48 -12.54 6.87
CA HIS A 42 20.04 -12.61 6.64
C HIS A 42 19.49 -11.30 6.06
N SER A 43 18.60 -11.41 5.06
CA SER A 43 17.87 -10.26 4.52
C SER A 43 16.77 -9.81 5.49
N VAL A 44 16.83 -8.56 5.93
CA VAL A 44 15.85 -7.93 6.82
C VAL A 44 15.21 -6.75 6.10
N LEU A 45 13.87 -6.70 6.08
CA LEU A 45 13.15 -5.56 5.52
C LEU A 45 13.28 -4.35 6.45
N THR A 46 13.62 -3.18 5.93
CA THR A 46 13.53 -1.92 6.69
C THR A 46 12.17 -1.29 6.43
N VAL A 47 11.41 -1.03 7.49
CA VAL A 47 10.03 -0.53 7.38
C VAL A 47 9.87 0.83 8.04
N THR A 48 9.01 1.65 7.45
CA THR A 48 8.65 2.99 7.92
C THR A 48 7.14 3.18 7.87
N LYS A 49 6.67 4.31 8.40
CA LYS A 49 5.29 4.75 8.17
C LYS A 49 5.09 5.08 6.68
N PRO A 50 3.92 4.82 6.09
CA PRO A 50 3.58 5.33 4.76
C PRO A 50 3.86 6.83 4.63
N GLY A 51 4.67 7.21 3.64
CA GLY A 51 4.94 8.61 3.30
C GLY A 51 4.02 9.12 2.19
N SER A 52 4.43 10.20 1.51
CA SER A 52 3.76 10.67 0.29
C SER A 52 4.09 9.83 -0.95
N ALA A 53 5.22 9.13 -0.97
CA ALA A 53 5.55 8.23 -2.07
C ALA A 53 4.69 6.96 -2.03
N TRP A 54 3.89 6.74 -3.07
CA TRP A 54 3.04 5.55 -3.18
C TRP A 54 3.85 4.29 -3.51
N GLN A 55 3.49 3.17 -2.87
CA GLN A 55 4.01 1.85 -3.18
C GLN A 55 2.91 0.93 -3.74
N ARG A 56 3.31 0.08 -4.70
CA ARG A 56 2.44 -0.94 -5.32
C ARG A 56 1.92 -1.98 -4.32
N ARG A 57 2.64 -2.21 -3.23
CA ARG A 57 2.29 -3.18 -2.19
C ARG A 57 2.82 -2.68 -0.84
N TYR A 58 2.00 -2.84 0.20
CA TYR A 58 2.36 -2.53 1.58
C TYR A 58 2.38 -3.82 2.40
N ALA A 59 3.20 -3.84 3.47
CA ALA A 59 3.22 -4.94 4.42
C ALA A 59 2.30 -4.65 5.61
N VAL A 60 2.01 -5.67 6.41
CA VAL A 60 1.27 -5.55 7.67
C VAL A 60 2.14 -6.05 8.81
N CYS A 61 2.24 -5.26 9.88
CA CYS A 61 2.94 -5.61 11.10
C CYS A 61 2.31 -6.82 11.77
N GLY A 62 3.14 -7.66 12.39
CA GLY A 62 2.70 -8.79 13.17
C GLY A 62 1.86 -8.42 14.41
N PRO A 63 1.54 -9.44 15.23
CA PRO A 63 0.64 -9.28 16.37
C PRO A 63 1.23 -8.49 17.54
N TRP A 64 2.53 -8.20 17.52
CA TRP A 64 3.24 -7.48 18.58
C TRP A 64 3.74 -6.12 18.05
N PRO A 65 3.69 -5.06 18.87
CA PRO A 65 4.27 -3.78 18.51
C PRO A 65 5.79 -3.89 18.38
N ILE A 66 6.39 -3.07 17.52
CA ILE A 66 7.83 -3.04 17.27
C ILE A 66 8.36 -1.67 17.71
N PRO A 67 9.12 -1.58 18.81
CA PRO A 67 9.75 -0.33 19.24
C PRO A 67 10.65 0.28 18.16
N ALA A 68 10.92 1.59 18.25
CA ALA A 68 11.81 2.28 17.32
C ALA A 68 13.20 1.63 17.30
N GLY A 69 13.73 1.33 16.11
CA GLY A 69 15.02 0.68 15.91
C GLY A 69 15.05 -0.82 16.20
N ALA A 70 13.98 -1.41 16.72
CA ALA A 70 13.90 -2.83 17.04
C ALA A 70 13.51 -3.68 15.83
N TYR A 71 13.70 -5.00 15.98
CA TYR A 71 13.28 -6.00 15.00
C TYR A 71 11.92 -6.58 15.38
N GLY A 72 11.16 -6.98 14.37
CA GLY A 72 9.89 -7.68 14.52
C GLY A 72 9.54 -8.48 13.28
N SER A 73 8.25 -8.76 13.13
CA SER A 73 7.73 -9.49 11.97
C SER A 73 6.69 -8.67 11.21
N CYS A 74 6.70 -8.84 9.89
CA CYS A 74 5.65 -8.34 9.02
C CYS A 74 5.29 -9.39 7.96
N THR A 75 4.14 -9.24 7.33
CA THR A 75 3.70 -10.08 6.21
C THR A 75 3.29 -9.23 5.03
N LEU A 76 3.57 -9.73 3.83
CA LEU A 76 2.99 -9.24 2.58
C LEU A 76 1.78 -10.08 2.15
N ASP A 77 1.62 -11.26 2.76
CA ASP A 77 0.62 -12.26 2.45
C ASP A 77 -0.60 -12.09 3.38
N GLY A 78 -1.74 -12.63 2.98
CA GLY A 78 -2.98 -12.60 3.77
C GLY A 78 -3.81 -13.86 3.57
N PRO A 79 -4.99 -13.97 4.21
CA PRO A 79 -5.65 -12.94 5.02
C PRO A 79 -4.87 -12.53 6.29
N VAL A 80 -4.89 -11.26 6.66
CA VAL A 80 -4.23 -10.74 7.87
C VAL A 80 -5.08 -9.67 8.55
N TRP A 81 -4.98 -9.54 9.87
CA TRP A 81 -5.61 -8.46 10.62
C TRP A 81 -4.77 -7.18 10.50
N ALA A 82 -5.34 -6.15 9.90
CA ALA A 82 -4.71 -4.84 9.77
C ALA A 82 -5.44 -3.80 10.62
N TRP A 83 -4.71 -2.83 11.15
CA TRP A 83 -5.25 -1.70 11.88
C TRP A 83 -5.95 -0.75 10.90
N CYS A 84 -7.16 -0.31 11.25
CA CYS A 84 -7.96 0.51 10.36
C CYS A 84 -8.55 1.73 11.09
N ASP A 85 -9.05 2.67 10.31
CA ASP A 85 -9.76 3.84 10.83
C ASP A 85 -11.00 3.38 11.64
N PRO A 86 -11.10 3.75 12.94
CA PRO A 86 -12.25 3.38 13.76
C PRO A 86 -13.52 4.15 13.41
N GLN A 87 -13.44 5.23 12.63
CA GLN A 87 -14.60 6.09 12.33
C GLN A 87 -15.51 5.52 11.24
N THR A 88 -15.03 4.53 10.49
CA THR A 88 -15.78 3.94 9.38
C THR A 88 -15.91 2.43 9.56
N THR A 89 -17.12 1.89 9.41
CA THR A 89 -17.37 0.45 9.52
C THR A 89 -16.97 -0.25 8.22
N PRO A 90 -15.92 -1.10 8.22
CA PRO A 90 -15.51 -1.84 7.03
C PRO A 90 -16.58 -2.82 6.59
N GLN A 91 -16.85 -2.88 5.28
CA GLN A 91 -17.71 -3.90 4.68
C GLN A 91 -16.90 -4.86 3.81
N PRO A 92 -17.19 -6.17 3.83
CA PRO A 92 -16.56 -7.12 2.93
C PRO A 92 -16.63 -6.68 1.46
N GLY A 93 -15.53 -6.83 0.73
CA GLY A 93 -15.39 -6.44 -0.66
C GLY A 93 -14.97 -4.98 -0.89
N GLN A 94 -14.96 -4.13 0.15
CA GLN A 94 -14.47 -2.77 0.02
C GLN A 94 -12.95 -2.73 -0.18
N SER A 95 -12.50 -1.73 -0.96
CA SER A 95 -11.10 -1.40 -1.16
C SER A 95 -10.65 -0.38 -0.12
N TRP A 96 -9.61 -0.75 0.63
CA TRP A 96 -9.00 0.06 1.68
C TRP A 96 -7.49 0.18 1.46
N GLY A 97 -6.90 1.27 1.91
CA GLY A 97 -5.51 1.60 1.59
C GLY A 97 -4.91 2.62 2.55
N VAL A 98 -3.66 2.99 2.30
CA VAL A 98 -2.89 3.84 3.21
C VAL A 98 -3.17 5.32 3.02
N LYS A 99 -2.86 6.09 4.05
CA LYS A 99 -2.75 7.55 4.00
C LYS A 99 -1.33 7.95 4.45
N PRO A 100 -0.72 8.99 3.86
CA PRO A 100 0.59 9.48 4.30
C PRO A 100 0.56 9.83 5.79
N GLY A 101 1.60 9.42 6.51
CA GLY A 101 1.75 9.72 7.93
C GLY A 101 0.84 8.90 8.84
N GLU A 102 0.19 7.84 8.35
CA GLU A 102 -0.73 7.01 9.14
C GLU A 102 -0.35 5.52 9.15
N TRP A 103 -0.54 4.86 10.30
CA TRP A 103 -0.37 3.40 10.46
C TRP A 103 -1.61 2.58 10.07
N ARG A 104 -2.70 3.25 9.70
CA ARG A 104 -4.04 2.66 9.55
C ARG A 104 -4.49 2.62 8.10
N LEU A 105 -5.40 1.70 7.82
CA LEU A 105 -6.15 1.66 6.57
C LEU A 105 -7.34 2.63 6.61
N PHE A 106 -7.62 3.24 5.46
CA PHE A 106 -8.75 4.13 5.22
C PHE A 106 -9.57 3.63 4.01
N PRO A 107 -10.90 3.86 4.01
CA PRO A 107 -11.77 3.43 2.92
C PRO A 107 -11.49 4.20 1.62
N HIS A 108 -11.95 3.63 0.50
CA HIS A 108 -11.85 4.20 -0.86
C HIS A 108 -10.43 4.42 -1.35
N ARG A 109 -9.48 3.62 -0.85
CA ARG A 109 -8.07 3.64 -1.28
C ARG A 109 -7.66 2.23 -1.69
N PRO A 110 -6.82 2.06 -2.71
CA PRO A 110 -6.43 0.73 -3.15
C PRO A 110 -5.37 0.11 -2.23
N GLY A 111 -5.15 -1.20 -2.34
CA GLY A 111 -4.05 -1.91 -1.68
C GLY A 111 -4.50 -3.07 -0.79
N PHE A 112 -5.74 -3.05 -0.31
CA PHE A 112 -6.30 -4.11 0.53
C PHE A 112 -7.78 -4.32 0.20
N THR A 113 -8.22 -5.59 0.14
CA THR A 113 -9.65 -5.93 0.13
C THR A 113 -10.08 -6.36 1.51
N VAL A 114 -11.16 -5.75 2.02
CA VAL A 114 -11.78 -6.14 3.29
C VAL A 114 -12.48 -7.50 3.14
N LEU A 115 -12.20 -8.43 4.04
CA LEU A 115 -12.82 -9.76 4.06
C LEU A 115 -13.80 -9.95 5.22
N GLY A 116 -13.66 -9.17 6.29
CA GLY A 116 -14.44 -9.34 7.51
C GLY A 116 -14.79 -8.02 8.21
N GLY A 117 -15.46 -8.12 9.35
CA GLY A 117 -15.86 -6.97 10.16
C GLY A 117 -14.75 -6.43 11.07
N LEU A 118 -15.07 -5.32 11.72
CA LEU A 118 -14.21 -4.64 12.70
C LEU A 118 -14.13 -5.41 14.02
N VAL A 119 -12.91 -5.68 14.49
CA VAL A 119 -12.62 -6.28 15.80
C VAL A 119 -11.48 -5.52 16.45
N HIS A 120 -11.72 -4.85 17.57
CA HIS A 120 -10.71 -4.07 18.31
C HIS A 120 -9.89 -3.12 17.40
N GLN A 121 -10.57 -2.34 16.56
CA GLN A 121 -9.97 -1.44 15.55
C GLN A 121 -9.18 -2.13 14.43
N ARG A 122 -9.23 -3.46 14.34
CA ARG A 122 -8.60 -4.21 13.25
C ARG A 122 -9.67 -4.80 12.34
N VAL A 123 -9.29 -5.01 11.10
CA VAL A 123 -10.14 -5.62 10.08
C VAL A 123 -9.34 -6.71 9.36
N LEU A 124 -10.00 -7.84 9.08
CA LEU A 124 -9.41 -8.91 8.31
C LEU A 124 -9.36 -8.48 6.84
N VAL A 125 -8.16 -8.44 6.26
CA VAL A 125 -7.92 -7.95 4.90
C VAL A 125 -7.05 -8.91 4.10
N LEU A 126 -7.20 -8.83 2.78
CA LEU A 126 -6.29 -9.42 1.81
C LEU A 126 -5.43 -8.31 1.18
N PRO A 127 -4.10 -8.29 1.40
CA PRO A 127 -3.20 -7.38 0.69
C PRO A 127 -3.26 -7.64 -0.83
N GLN A 128 -3.30 -6.57 -1.62
CA GLN A 128 -3.35 -6.62 -3.08
C GLN A 128 -2.18 -5.87 -3.70
N MET A 129 -1.74 -6.34 -4.86
CA MET A 129 -0.88 -5.53 -5.72
C MET A 129 -1.75 -4.59 -6.54
N VAL A 130 -1.40 -3.31 -6.55
CA VAL A 130 -2.14 -2.28 -7.29
C VAL A 130 -1.38 -1.98 -8.57
N ASP A 131 -1.96 -2.37 -9.72
CA ASP A 131 -1.33 -2.21 -11.04
C ASP A 131 -1.94 -1.09 -11.88
N GLN A 132 -3.01 -0.47 -11.38
CA GLN A 132 -3.71 0.63 -12.02
C GLN A 132 -4.03 1.70 -11.00
N LEU A 133 -3.83 2.97 -11.38
CA LEU A 133 -4.11 4.13 -10.54
C LEU A 133 -4.76 5.23 -11.38
N LEU A 134 -5.43 6.15 -10.69
CA LEU A 134 -5.97 7.38 -11.24
C LEU A 134 -5.28 8.56 -10.54
N GLY A 135 -4.91 9.58 -11.30
CA GLY A 135 -4.29 10.77 -10.75
C GLY A 135 -4.37 11.97 -11.68
N LYS A 136 -3.68 13.04 -11.30
CA LYS A 136 -3.51 14.26 -12.10
C LYS A 136 -2.05 14.62 -12.24
N THR A 137 -1.66 15.10 -13.40
CA THR A 137 -0.31 15.60 -13.65
C THR A 137 -0.02 16.84 -12.81
N ASP A 138 1.11 16.90 -12.12
CA ASP A 138 1.45 18.08 -11.30
C ASP A 138 2.07 19.20 -12.14
N GLY A 139 2.62 18.83 -13.30
CA GLY A 139 3.20 19.73 -14.28
C GLY A 139 2.95 19.23 -15.70
N THR A 140 3.40 19.98 -16.70
CA THR A 140 3.33 19.52 -18.09
C THR A 140 4.26 18.32 -18.29
N LEU A 141 3.72 17.17 -18.70
CA LEU A 141 4.48 15.97 -19.01
C LEU A 141 4.61 15.81 -20.52
N GLY A 142 5.77 16.15 -21.07
CA GLY A 142 6.08 15.93 -22.48
C GLY A 142 6.18 14.45 -22.86
N LYS A 143 6.02 14.14 -24.16
CA LYS A 143 6.26 12.78 -24.67
C LYS A 143 7.70 12.34 -24.37
N GLY A 144 7.86 11.15 -23.80
CA GLY A 144 9.14 10.56 -23.45
C GLY A 144 9.72 11.02 -22.11
N ALA A 145 9.08 11.97 -21.42
CA ALA A 145 9.49 12.43 -20.10
C ALA A 145 8.83 11.61 -18.97
N SER A 146 9.36 11.78 -17.76
CA SER A 146 8.66 11.40 -16.53
C SER A 146 8.37 12.65 -15.70
N GLY A 147 7.35 12.56 -14.85
CA GLY A 147 6.96 13.63 -13.94
C GLY A 147 6.12 13.10 -12.79
N MET A 148 5.87 13.97 -11.83
CA MET A 148 5.04 13.66 -10.67
C MET A 148 3.55 13.66 -11.09
N VAL A 149 2.82 12.69 -10.55
CA VAL A 149 1.37 12.57 -10.67
C VAL A 149 0.80 12.39 -9.27
N SER A 150 0.07 13.39 -8.79
CA SER A 150 -0.73 13.30 -7.57
C SER A 150 -1.84 12.27 -7.77
N LEU A 151 -1.98 11.32 -6.83
CA LEU A 151 -3.00 10.29 -6.86
C LEU A 151 -4.31 10.78 -6.25
N TRP A 152 -5.42 10.41 -6.89
CA TRP A 152 -6.76 10.83 -6.48
C TRP A 152 -7.59 9.61 -6.14
N PHE A 153 -8.11 9.57 -4.91
CA PHE A 153 -8.85 8.44 -4.35
C PHE A 153 -10.20 8.91 -3.79
N GLY A 154 -11.18 8.03 -3.80
CA GLY A 154 -12.54 8.32 -3.34
C GLY A 154 -13.57 7.44 -4.04
N PRO A 155 -14.86 7.65 -3.74
CA PRO A 155 -15.94 7.10 -4.55
C PRO A 155 -15.83 7.58 -6.00
N ALA A 156 -16.29 6.75 -6.94
CA ALA A 156 -16.27 7.10 -8.36
C ALA A 156 -17.03 8.41 -8.63
N GLY A 157 -16.35 9.38 -9.26
CA GLY A 157 -16.90 10.71 -9.54
C GLY A 157 -16.88 11.67 -8.35
N SER A 158 -16.23 11.31 -7.25
CA SER A 158 -16.00 12.15 -6.06
C SER A 158 -14.62 11.92 -5.48
N GLU A 159 -13.65 11.65 -6.35
CA GLU A 159 -12.26 11.46 -5.98
C GLU A 159 -11.68 12.76 -5.42
N THR A 160 -10.83 12.60 -4.41
CA THR A 160 -10.13 13.69 -3.73
C THR A 160 -8.63 13.44 -3.77
N ASP A 161 -7.86 14.50 -3.68
CA ASP A 161 -6.41 14.41 -3.54
C ASP A 161 -6.07 13.52 -2.34
N SER A 162 -5.29 12.47 -2.60
CA SER A 162 -4.92 11.49 -1.60
C SER A 162 -3.67 11.86 -0.80
N SER A 163 -2.97 12.93 -1.21
CA SER A 163 -1.64 13.36 -0.78
C SER A 163 -0.53 12.32 -1.03
N LEU A 164 -0.80 11.37 -1.93
CA LEU A 164 0.15 10.36 -2.38
C LEU A 164 0.52 10.62 -3.83
N ASP A 165 1.78 10.37 -4.15
CA ASP A 165 2.33 10.69 -5.46
C ASP A 165 3.09 9.50 -6.05
N VAL A 166 3.18 9.49 -7.37
CA VAL A 166 4.07 8.60 -8.13
C VAL A 166 4.81 9.36 -9.21
N ILE A 167 6.01 8.89 -9.54
CA ILE A 167 6.70 9.29 -10.76
C ILE A 167 6.20 8.38 -11.88
N ALA A 168 5.63 8.97 -12.94
CA ALA A 168 5.11 8.23 -14.08
C ALA A 168 5.72 8.70 -15.41
N TRP A 169 5.91 7.77 -16.33
CA TRP A 169 6.47 8.00 -17.67
C TRP A 169 5.37 8.20 -18.71
N ASN A 170 5.54 9.20 -19.56
CA ASN A 170 4.65 9.47 -20.67
C ASN A 170 5.24 8.96 -21.99
N ARG A 171 4.48 8.17 -22.77
CA ARG A 171 4.93 7.61 -24.05
C ARG A 171 4.17 8.09 -25.29
N PHE A 172 3.02 8.76 -25.16
CA PHE A 172 2.17 9.06 -26.33
C PHE A 172 2.23 10.52 -26.80
N ALA A 173 1.80 11.50 -26.00
CA ALA A 173 1.72 12.91 -26.39
C ALA A 173 1.90 13.83 -25.18
N THR A 174 2.21 15.11 -25.38
CA THR A 174 2.32 16.08 -24.27
C THR A 174 0.98 16.21 -23.55
N VAL A 175 1.00 16.00 -22.22
CA VAL A 175 -0.16 16.19 -21.34
C VAL A 175 0.09 17.44 -20.51
N ALA A 176 -0.85 18.39 -20.55
CA ALA A 176 -0.76 19.61 -19.75
C ALA A 176 -0.84 19.32 -18.24
N ALA A 177 -0.43 20.27 -17.41
CA ALA A 177 -0.59 20.18 -15.95
C ALA A 177 -2.07 20.12 -15.54
N GLY A 178 -2.36 19.44 -14.43
CA GLY A 178 -3.68 19.33 -13.82
C GLY A 178 -4.65 18.40 -14.54
N ARG A 179 -4.22 17.68 -15.58
CA ARG A 179 -5.07 16.80 -16.37
C ARG A 179 -5.21 15.43 -15.72
N TRP A 180 -6.42 14.87 -15.77
CA TRP A 180 -6.65 13.50 -15.34
C TRP A 180 -5.86 12.52 -16.19
N VAL A 181 -5.21 11.56 -15.55
CA VAL A 181 -4.46 10.49 -16.20
C VAL A 181 -4.75 9.14 -15.56
N GLY A 182 -4.87 8.13 -16.41
CA GLY A 182 -4.78 6.75 -15.99
C GLY A 182 -3.31 6.31 -15.96
N LEU A 183 -2.96 5.52 -14.95
CA LEU A 183 -1.62 4.95 -14.81
C LEU A 183 -1.68 3.43 -14.81
N VAL A 184 -0.67 2.80 -15.41
CA VAL A 184 -0.46 1.35 -15.38
C VAL A 184 0.97 1.02 -15.01
N TRP A 185 1.17 -0.02 -14.19
CA TRP A 185 2.49 -0.51 -13.82
C TRP A 185 3.04 -1.45 -14.89
N ILE A 186 4.21 -1.13 -15.45
CA ILE A 186 4.90 -1.95 -16.44
C ILE A 186 6.38 -2.03 -16.07
N GLN A 187 6.88 -3.26 -15.86
CA GLN A 187 8.32 -3.55 -15.70
C GLN A 187 9.05 -2.67 -14.67
N GLY A 188 8.42 -2.36 -13.53
CA GLY A 188 9.08 -1.60 -12.48
C GLY A 188 8.83 -0.08 -12.50
N ALA A 189 7.98 0.40 -13.41
CA ALA A 189 7.65 1.82 -13.51
C ALA A 189 6.16 2.06 -13.81
N TRP A 190 5.65 3.22 -13.39
CA TRP A 190 4.33 3.70 -13.78
C TRP A 190 4.38 4.37 -15.15
N TYR A 191 3.40 4.09 -15.99
CA TYR A 191 3.21 4.69 -17.30
C TYR A 191 1.81 5.28 -17.43
N LEU A 192 1.71 6.43 -18.10
CA LEU A 192 0.41 6.98 -18.49
C LEU A 192 -0.20 6.07 -19.56
N ASN A 193 -1.43 5.58 -19.34
CA ASN A 193 -2.18 4.78 -20.33
C ASN A 193 -3.43 5.50 -20.88
N ALA A 194 -3.84 6.59 -20.24
CA ALA A 194 -4.92 7.47 -20.68
C ALA A 194 -4.65 8.89 -20.17
N ALA A 195 -5.16 9.90 -20.87
CA ALA A 195 -5.18 11.28 -20.41
C ALA A 195 -6.46 11.97 -20.89
N GLU A 196 -6.98 12.87 -20.06
CA GLU A 196 -8.00 13.84 -20.43
C GLU A 196 -7.47 14.76 -21.54
N CYS A 197 -8.29 14.96 -22.58
CA CYS A 197 -7.98 15.82 -23.73
C CYS A 197 -8.42 17.28 -23.54
#